data_AF-A0A840CRC6-F1
#
_entry.id   AF-A0A840CRC6-F1
#
_cell.length_a   1.000
_cell.length_b   1.000
_cell.length_c   1.000
_cell.angle_alpha   90.00
_cell.angle_beta   90.00
_cell.angle_gamma   90.00
#
_symmetry.space_group_name_H-M   'P 1'
#
loop_
_entity.id
_entity.type
_entity.pdbx_description
1 polymer ?
#
loop_
_entity_poly.entity_id
_entity_poly.type
_entity_poly.pdbx_seq_one_letter_code
_entity_poly.pdbx_strand_id
1 'polypeptide(L)'
;MKFICPILLSFFFLISCNDEDPLEITPSTPIVYLQALYKLNGSDSIYEDSYSKVYVYYGKADAQFAFYSFGENGRLTRRGITNSLQHPEMYLPDTIITTDIHGECLFTPSHLDEYITMILESRRLKGHYGTIAFGDSRSNHCNSYVFDEKNIIF
;
A
#
# COMPACT_ATOMS: atom_id res chain seq x y z
N MET A 1 48.49 35.31 -52.06
CA MET A 1 47.29 34.58 -52.52
C MET A 1 47.12 33.35 -51.66
N LYS A 2 45.87 33.07 -51.26
CA LYS A 2 45.41 31.90 -50.52
C LYS A 2 45.76 30.60 -51.26
N PHE A 3 46.13 29.56 -50.52
CA PHE A 3 45.59 28.21 -50.72
C PHE A 3 45.39 27.57 -49.35
N ILE A 4 44.24 26.89 -49.23
CA ILE A 4 43.57 26.43 -48.01
C ILE A 4 43.49 24.90 -48.08
N CYS A 5 43.81 24.24 -46.95
CA CYS A 5 43.40 22.91 -46.43
C CYS A 5 43.57 21.62 -47.29
N PRO A 6 43.52 20.41 -46.67
CA PRO A 6 43.38 20.09 -45.24
C PRO A 6 44.44 19.10 -44.70
N ILE A 7 44.74 19.21 -43.40
CA ILE A 7 45.49 18.20 -42.65
C ILE A 7 44.50 17.11 -42.20
N LEU A 8 44.88 15.87 -42.51
CA LEU A 8 44.23 14.62 -42.15
C LEU A 8 44.00 14.54 -40.63
N LEU A 9 42.75 14.41 -40.23
CA LEU A 9 42.35 14.10 -38.86
C LEU A 9 42.33 12.56 -38.71
N SER A 10 43.32 12.00 -38.02
CA SER A 10 43.30 10.59 -37.59
C SER A 10 43.65 10.53 -36.11
N PHE A 11 42.67 10.83 -35.26
CA PHE A 11 42.72 10.49 -33.84
C PHE A 11 42.43 8.99 -33.69
N PHE A 12 43.49 8.19 -33.51
CA PHE A 12 43.35 6.86 -32.92
C PHE A 12 43.10 7.03 -31.43
N PHE A 13 41.83 7.14 -31.03
CA PHE A 13 41.41 6.86 -29.66
C PHE A 13 41.11 5.36 -29.57
N LEU A 14 42.05 4.60 -29.03
CA LEU A 14 41.77 3.28 -28.47
C LEU A 14 40.99 3.49 -27.17
N ILE A 15 39.67 3.60 -27.27
CA ILE A 15 38.80 3.45 -26.10
C ILE A 15 38.80 1.97 -25.76
N SER A 16 39.52 1.62 -24.71
CA SER A 16 39.41 0.34 -24.02
C SER A 16 37.92 0.08 -23.75
N CYS A 17 37.37 -0.99 -24.31
CA CYS A 17 36.11 -1.55 -23.83
C CYS A 17 36.39 -2.02 -22.40
N ASN A 18 36.02 -1.19 -21.44
CA ASN A 18 35.77 -1.67 -20.10
C ASN A 18 34.47 -2.49 -20.26
N ASP A 19 34.56 -3.80 -20.03
CA ASP A 19 33.37 -4.61 -19.76
C ASP A 19 32.79 -4.05 -18.45
N GLU A 20 31.98 -3.00 -18.58
CA GLU A 20 31.09 -2.58 -17.50
C GLU A 20 30.10 -3.73 -17.37
N ASP A 21 30.30 -4.57 -16.35
CA ASP A 21 29.31 -5.52 -15.89
C ASP A 21 27.95 -4.81 -15.92
N PRO A 22 26.93 -5.34 -16.63
CA PRO A 22 25.63 -4.72 -16.61
C PRO A 22 25.20 -4.67 -15.16
N LEU A 23 25.07 -3.45 -14.61
CA LEU A 23 24.51 -3.18 -13.30
C LEU A 23 23.31 -4.09 -13.12
N GLU A 24 23.48 -5.12 -12.30
CA GLU A 24 22.43 -6.05 -11.98
C GLU A 24 21.39 -5.21 -11.24
N ILE A 25 20.33 -4.81 -11.96
CA ILE A 25 19.22 -4.08 -11.38
C ILE A 25 18.57 -5.08 -10.44
N THR A 26 19.03 -5.09 -9.19
CA THR A 26 18.35 -5.80 -8.12
C THR A 26 16.91 -5.28 -8.14
N PRO A 27 15.91 -6.17 -8.33
CA PRO A 27 14.54 -5.72 -8.31
C PRO A 27 14.31 -5.04 -6.97
N SER A 28 13.95 -3.76 -7.01
CA SER A 28 13.68 -2.99 -5.80
C SER A 28 12.63 -3.75 -5.01
N THR A 29 12.95 -4.12 -3.77
CA THR A 29 11.97 -4.74 -2.86
C THR A 29 10.70 -3.90 -2.87
N PRO A 30 9.53 -4.45 -3.20
CA PRO A 30 8.32 -3.67 -3.31
C PRO A 30 7.94 -3.08 -1.96
N ILE A 31 7.47 -1.85 -2.00
CA ILE A 31 7.12 -1.06 -0.82
C ILE A 31 5.67 -0.60 -0.95
N VAL A 32 4.91 -0.79 0.12
CA VAL A 32 3.59 -0.21 0.28
C VAL A 32 3.70 0.95 1.27
N TYR A 33 3.43 2.15 0.77
CA TYR A 33 3.21 3.36 1.55
C TYR A 33 1.71 3.61 1.68
N LEU A 34 1.29 3.92 2.90
CA LEU A 34 -0.08 4.28 3.21
C LEU A 34 -0.11 5.50 4.14
N GLN A 35 -1.00 6.44 3.85
CA GLN A 35 -1.29 7.57 4.71
C GLN A 35 -2.77 7.58 5.13
N ALA A 36 -3.01 7.58 6.44
CA ALA A 36 -4.33 7.71 7.04
C ALA A 36 -4.59 9.18 7.40
N LEU A 37 -5.68 9.71 6.87
CA LEU A 37 -6.13 11.09 7.03
C LEU A 37 -7.59 11.08 7.47
N TYR A 38 -8.07 12.15 8.10
CA TYR A 38 -9.49 12.30 8.42
C TYR A 38 -10.00 13.71 8.11
N LYS A 39 -11.30 13.80 7.87
CA LYS A 39 -12.04 15.03 7.62
C LYS A 39 -13.21 15.11 8.61
N LEU A 40 -13.32 16.24 9.30
CA LEU A 40 -14.44 16.53 10.20
C LEU A 40 -15.65 17.01 9.39
N ASN A 41 -16.86 16.65 9.84
CA ASN A 41 -18.08 17.01 9.13
C ASN A 41 -18.22 18.53 8.96
N GLY A 42 -18.48 18.95 7.73
CA GLY A 42 -18.67 20.37 7.37
C GLY A 42 -17.39 21.20 7.31
N SER A 43 -16.22 20.63 7.61
CA SER A 43 -14.92 21.24 7.33
C SER A 43 -14.48 20.94 5.91
N ASP A 44 -13.62 21.76 5.31
CA ASP A 44 -12.85 21.39 4.09
C ASP A 44 -11.42 20.97 4.40
N SER A 45 -10.99 21.11 5.65
CA SER A 45 -9.66 20.74 6.11
C SER A 45 -9.51 19.22 6.24
N ILE A 46 -8.35 18.72 5.82
CA ILE A 46 -7.91 17.34 5.99
C ILE A 46 -6.81 17.32 7.05
N TYR A 47 -6.87 16.35 7.96
CA TYR A 47 -5.96 16.21 9.07
C TYR A 47 -5.32 14.82 9.08
N GLU A 48 -4.13 14.72 9.65
CA GLU A 48 -3.40 13.46 9.84
C GLU A 48 -4.09 12.58 10.89
N ASP A 49 -4.38 11.32 10.56
CA ASP A 49 -4.95 10.33 11.50
C ASP A 49 -3.84 9.47 12.12
N SER A 50 -3.13 10.11 13.05
CA SER A 50 -2.00 9.52 13.77
C SER A 50 -2.38 8.26 14.53
N TYR A 51 -1.53 7.23 14.44
CA TYR A 51 -1.68 5.94 15.13
C TYR A 51 -3.00 5.18 14.83
N SER A 52 -3.50 5.33 13.61
CA SER A 52 -4.53 4.46 13.04
C SER A 52 -4.02 3.03 12.90
N LYS A 53 -4.90 2.04 12.94
CA LYS A 53 -4.52 0.64 12.70
C LYS A 53 -4.77 0.27 11.26
N VAL A 54 -3.88 -0.55 10.71
CA VAL A 54 -3.94 -1.09 9.36
C VAL A 54 -3.86 -2.61 9.47
N TYR A 55 -4.92 -3.27 9.02
CA TYR A 55 -5.08 -4.71 9.05
C TYR A 55 -4.87 -5.25 7.64
N VAL A 56 -3.80 -6.01 7.44
CA VAL A 56 -3.40 -6.52 6.12
C VAL A 56 -3.85 -7.97 5.98
N TYR A 57 -4.49 -8.27 4.85
CA TYR A 57 -4.95 -9.60 4.46
C TYR A 57 -4.39 -9.97 3.08
N TYR A 58 -3.76 -11.12 2.96
CA TYR A 58 -3.26 -11.66 1.69
C TYR A 58 -4.23 -12.64 1.04
N GLY A 59 -4.20 -12.71 -0.29
CA GLY A 59 -4.97 -13.65 -1.10
C GLY A 59 -6.46 -13.32 -1.20
N LYS A 60 -6.87 -12.15 -0.72
CA LYS A 60 -8.27 -11.74 -0.60
C LYS A 60 -8.50 -10.39 -1.24
N ALA A 61 -9.49 -10.32 -2.11
CA ALA A 61 -10.00 -9.08 -2.67
C ALA A 61 -11.09 -8.47 -1.78
N ASP A 62 -11.22 -7.15 -1.81
CA ASP A 62 -12.20 -6.38 -1.01
C ASP A 62 -13.63 -6.95 -1.09
N ALA A 63 -14.11 -7.28 -2.30
CA ALA A 63 -15.44 -7.86 -2.50
C ALA A 63 -15.68 -9.18 -1.73
N GLN A 64 -14.62 -9.90 -1.35
CA GLN A 64 -14.73 -11.11 -0.52
C GLN A 64 -15.09 -10.80 0.94
N PHE A 65 -14.92 -9.55 1.38
CA PHE A 65 -15.23 -9.09 2.74
C PHE A 65 -16.61 -8.44 2.89
N ALA A 66 -17.37 -8.28 1.80
CA ALA A 66 -18.69 -7.65 1.81
C ALA A 66 -19.72 -8.31 2.76
N PHE A 67 -19.52 -9.57 3.12
CA PHE A 67 -20.38 -10.31 4.04
C PHE A 67 -19.81 -10.42 5.46
N TYR A 68 -18.77 -9.66 5.80
CA TYR A 68 -18.17 -9.69 7.14
C TYR A 68 -18.59 -8.48 7.96
N SER A 69 -18.51 -8.61 9.27
CA SER A 69 -18.56 -7.50 10.22
C SER A 69 -17.19 -7.37 10.87
N PHE A 70 -16.73 -6.12 10.99
CA PHE A 70 -15.50 -5.81 11.70
C PHE A 70 -15.74 -5.85 13.21
N GLY A 71 -15.03 -6.73 13.90
CA GLY A 71 -15.03 -6.86 15.35
C GLY A 71 -13.75 -6.29 15.97
N GLU A 72 -13.68 -6.34 17.29
CA GLU A 72 -12.50 -5.89 18.04
C GLU A 72 -11.22 -6.57 17.53
N ASN A 73 -10.12 -5.80 17.51
CA ASN A 73 -8.77 -6.25 17.15
C ASN A 73 -8.57 -6.68 15.68
N GLY A 74 -9.38 -6.22 14.75
CA GLY A 74 -9.21 -6.58 13.33
C GLY A 74 -9.92 -7.84 12.91
N ARG A 75 -10.76 -8.40 13.78
CA ARG A 75 -11.42 -9.67 13.53
C ARG A 75 -12.58 -9.49 12.58
N LEU A 76 -12.56 -10.18 11.45
CA LEU A 76 -13.70 -10.25 10.55
C LEU A 76 -14.56 -11.47 10.87
N THR A 77 -15.86 -11.26 11.09
CA THR A 77 -16.84 -12.34 11.32
C THR A 77 -17.95 -12.30 10.29
N ARG A 78 -18.28 -13.44 9.66
CA ARG A 78 -19.30 -13.50 8.60
C ARG A 78 -20.71 -13.16 9.13
N ARG A 79 -21.38 -12.17 8.53
CA ARG A 79 -22.77 -11.77 8.80
C ARG A 79 -23.71 -12.94 8.53
N GLY A 80 -24.61 -13.22 9.48
CA GLY A 80 -25.71 -14.15 9.30
C GLY A 80 -25.50 -15.58 9.85
N ILE A 81 -24.33 -15.90 10.42
CA ILE A 81 -24.14 -17.15 11.18
C ILE A 81 -24.31 -16.85 12.66
N THR A 82 -25.54 -16.56 13.08
CA THR A 82 -25.89 -16.47 14.51
C THR A 82 -26.38 -17.80 15.09
N ASN A 83 -26.74 -18.78 14.24
CA ASN A 83 -27.42 -20.00 14.66
C ASN A 83 -26.80 -21.32 14.16
N SER A 84 -25.61 -21.32 13.56
CA SER A 84 -24.96 -22.58 13.22
C SER A 84 -24.02 -22.99 14.35
N LEU A 85 -24.25 -24.19 14.91
CA LEU A 85 -23.35 -24.91 15.83
C LEU A 85 -22.00 -25.31 15.17
N GLN A 86 -21.66 -24.71 14.04
CA GLN A 86 -20.37 -24.79 13.38
C GLN A 86 -19.77 -23.39 13.45
N HIS A 87 -18.60 -23.31 14.08
CA HIS A 87 -17.87 -22.08 14.43
C HIS A 87 -18.07 -20.95 13.40
N PRO A 88 -18.41 -19.71 13.83
CA PRO A 88 -18.48 -18.59 12.91
C PRO A 88 -17.15 -18.49 12.17
N GLU A 89 -17.19 -18.45 10.84
CA GLU A 89 -15.98 -18.26 10.04
C GLU A 89 -15.35 -16.94 10.46
N MET A 90 -14.22 -17.06 11.15
CA MET A 90 -13.46 -15.98 11.74
C MET A 90 -12.20 -15.80 10.91
N TYR A 91 -11.95 -14.57 10.46
CA TYR A 91 -10.74 -14.24 9.74
C TYR A 91 -9.96 -13.20 10.52
N LEU A 92 -8.69 -13.51 10.73
CA LEU A 92 -7.72 -12.64 11.38
C LEU A 92 -6.82 -12.01 10.32
N PRO A 93 -6.31 -10.81 10.57
CA PRO A 93 -5.33 -10.18 9.70
C PRO A 93 -4.00 -10.96 9.76
N ASP A 94 -3.31 -11.02 8.63
CA ASP A 94 -1.96 -11.59 8.56
C ASP A 94 -0.94 -10.66 9.22
N THR A 95 -1.18 -9.35 9.16
CA THR A 95 -0.32 -8.34 9.78
C THR A 95 -1.15 -7.17 10.29
N ILE A 96 -0.76 -6.63 11.44
CA ILE A 96 -1.33 -5.40 12.02
C ILE A 96 -0.23 -4.37 12.11
N ILE A 97 -0.45 -3.21 11.49
CA ILE A 97 0.47 -2.08 11.48
C ILE A 97 -0.22 -0.91 12.17
N THR A 98 0.55 -0.11 12.90
CA THR A 98 0.07 1.17 13.45
C THR A 98 0.77 2.29 12.72
N THR A 99 0.02 3.27 12.24
CA THR A 99 0.59 4.45 11.59
C THR A 99 1.37 5.31 12.60
N ASP A 100 2.27 6.15 12.10
CA ASP A 100 3.07 7.03 12.91
C ASP A 100 2.31 8.31 13.33
N ILE A 101 3.07 9.32 13.78
CA ILE A 101 2.53 10.62 14.20
C ILE A 101 1.91 11.44 13.04
N HIS A 102 2.25 11.11 11.80
CA HIS A 102 1.74 11.74 10.59
C HIS A 102 0.63 10.93 9.92
N GLY A 103 0.22 9.83 10.56
CA GLY A 103 -0.75 8.91 9.97
C GLY A 103 -0.12 8.04 8.88
N GLU A 104 1.20 7.95 8.77
CA GLU A 104 1.89 7.23 7.72
C GLU A 104 2.33 5.85 8.19
N CYS A 105 2.36 4.87 7.28
CA CYS A 105 3.10 3.64 7.48
C CYS A 105 3.72 3.13 6.18
N LEU A 106 4.83 2.43 6.34
CA LEU A 106 5.56 1.79 5.27
C LEU A 106 5.75 0.31 5.60
N PHE A 107 5.48 -0.58 4.65
CA PHE A 107 5.82 -1.99 4.81
C PHE A 107 6.18 -2.67 3.49
N THR A 108 6.97 -3.73 3.61
CA THR A 108 7.24 -4.66 2.51
C THR A 108 6.23 -5.80 2.58
N PRO A 109 5.48 -6.08 1.50
CA PRO A 109 4.59 -7.23 1.46
C PRO A 109 5.34 -8.55 1.62
N SER A 110 4.81 -9.43 2.46
CA SER A 110 5.36 -10.78 2.66
C SER A 110 4.93 -11.76 1.56
N HIS A 111 3.85 -11.46 0.83
CA HIS A 111 3.29 -12.29 -0.24
C HIS A 111 3.17 -11.48 -1.54
N LEU A 112 4.10 -11.72 -2.46
CA LEU A 112 4.24 -10.94 -3.72
C LEU A 112 3.33 -11.42 -4.86
N ASP A 113 2.70 -12.58 -4.72
CA ASP A 113 1.85 -13.19 -5.75
C ASP A 113 0.37 -13.26 -5.32
N GLU A 114 0.02 -12.51 -4.28
CA GLU A 114 -1.29 -12.52 -3.68
C GLU A 114 -1.90 -11.13 -3.68
N TYR A 115 -3.22 -11.09 -3.83
CA TYR A 115 -3.98 -9.87 -3.67
C TYR A 115 -3.84 -9.34 -2.23
N ILE A 116 -3.59 -8.06 -2.07
CA ILE A 116 -3.50 -7.42 -0.76
C ILE A 116 -4.75 -6.60 -0.52
N THR A 117 -5.44 -6.87 0.58
CA THR A 117 -6.48 -5.99 1.12
C THR A 117 -6.02 -5.43 2.45
N MET A 118 -6.14 -4.13 2.60
CA MET A 118 -5.87 -3.40 3.83
C MET A 118 -7.19 -2.84 4.34
N ILE A 119 -7.54 -3.17 5.58
CA ILE A 119 -8.63 -2.50 6.29
C ILE A 119 -8.01 -1.53 7.28
N LEU A 120 -8.42 -0.27 7.22
CA LEU A 120 -7.90 0.80 8.07
C LEU A 120 -8.94 1.11 9.15
N GLU A 121 -8.52 1.23 10.40
CA GLU A 121 -9.33 1.72 11.51
C GLU A 121 -8.82 3.08 11.97
N SER A 122 -9.68 4.08 11.87
CA SER A 122 -9.38 5.43 12.32
C SER A 122 -9.20 5.48 13.84
N ARG A 123 -8.12 6.10 14.31
CA ARG A 123 -7.96 6.38 15.74
C ARG A 123 -8.84 7.55 16.18
N ARG A 124 -9.02 8.54 15.31
CA ARG A 124 -9.75 9.79 15.61
C ARG A 124 -11.27 9.62 15.48
N LEU A 125 -11.73 8.99 14.41
CA LEU A 125 -13.13 8.71 14.11
C LEU A 125 -13.44 7.25 14.46
N LYS A 126 -13.53 6.95 15.76
CA LYS A 126 -13.75 5.58 16.25
C LYS A 126 -14.92 4.89 15.55
N GLY A 127 -14.72 3.64 15.16
CA GLY A 127 -15.72 2.84 14.45
C GLY A 127 -15.83 3.13 12.96
N HIS A 128 -15.02 4.03 12.41
CA HIS A 128 -14.91 4.23 10.96
C HIS A 128 -13.79 3.36 10.41
N TYR A 129 -14.14 2.62 9.36
CA TYR A 129 -13.24 1.74 8.65
C TYR A 129 -13.11 2.16 7.19
N GLY A 130 -11.92 1.94 6.65
CA GLY A 130 -11.62 2.11 5.24
C GLY A 130 -11.08 0.83 4.65
N THR A 131 -11.20 0.65 3.34
CA THR A 131 -10.62 -0.50 2.65
C THR A 131 -9.88 -0.06 1.40
N ILE A 132 -8.66 -0.57 1.25
CA ILE A 132 -7.81 -0.40 0.07
C ILE A 132 -7.36 -1.78 -0.36
N ALA A 133 -7.37 -2.03 -1.67
CA ALA A 133 -7.23 -3.37 -2.21
C ALA A 133 -6.52 -3.31 -3.57
N PHE A 134 -5.49 -4.13 -3.76
CA PHE A 134 -4.70 -4.19 -5.00
C PHE A 134 -4.14 -5.59 -5.27
N GLY A 135 -4.00 -5.95 -6.56
CA GLY A 135 -3.66 -7.30 -6.99
C GLY A 135 -2.20 -7.53 -7.39
N ASP A 136 -1.43 -6.48 -7.67
CA ASP A 136 -0.02 -6.58 -8.04
C ASP A 136 0.87 -6.12 -6.88
N SER A 137 1.30 -7.01 -6.00
CA SER A 137 2.16 -6.67 -4.87
C SER A 137 3.66 -6.64 -5.20
N ARG A 138 4.03 -6.86 -6.47
CA ARG A 138 5.43 -6.72 -6.95
C ARG A 138 5.78 -5.28 -7.31
N SER A 139 4.77 -4.42 -7.40
CA SER A 139 4.91 -2.98 -7.63
C SER A 139 4.91 -2.19 -6.31
N ASN A 140 5.51 -1.00 -6.34
CA ASN A 140 5.35 -0.05 -5.24
C ASN A 140 3.92 0.51 -5.24
N HIS A 141 3.34 0.65 -4.05
CA HIS A 141 2.02 1.24 -3.87
C HIS A 141 2.11 2.46 -2.97
N CYS A 142 1.47 3.55 -3.37
CA CYS A 142 1.36 4.76 -2.57
C CYS A 142 -0.13 5.13 -2.49
N ASN A 143 -0.70 5.00 -1.30
CA ASN A 143 -2.13 5.23 -1.08
C ASN A 143 -2.35 6.23 0.06
N SER A 144 -3.34 7.09 -0.09
CA SER A 144 -3.86 7.92 1.01
C SER A 144 -5.33 7.60 1.18
N TYR A 145 -5.76 7.36 2.43
CA TYR A 145 -7.15 7.15 2.78
C TYR A 145 -7.64 8.33 3.63
N VAL A 146 -8.77 8.91 3.27
CA VAL A 146 -9.41 9.98 4.04
C VAL A 146 -10.69 9.43 4.67
N PHE A 147 -10.69 9.27 6.00
CA PHE A 147 -11.90 9.00 6.75
C PHE A 147 -12.81 10.23 6.75
N ASP A 148 -14.10 10.03 6.52
CA ASP A 148 -15.14 11.06 6.61
C ASP A 148 -16.23 10.54 7.54
N GLU A 149 -16.65 11.37 8.52
CA GLU A 149 -17.73 11.10 9.47
C GLU A 149 -19.08 10.77 8.79
N LYS A 150 -19.23 11.09 7.49
CA LYS A 150 -20.43 10.75 6.71
C LYS A 150 -20.48 9.30 6.26
N ASN A 151 -19.35 8.59 6.22
CA ASN A 151 -19.24 7.25 5.66
C ASN A 151 -18.95 6.23 6.77
N ILE A 152 -19.99 5.82 7.49
CA ILE A 152 -19.94 4.58 8.26
C ILE A 152 -20.19 3.44 7.26
N ILE A 153 -19.13 2.92 6.64
CA ILE A 153 -19.24 1.74 5.77
C ILE A 153 -19.25 0.51 6.69
N PHE A 154 -20.44 -0.10 6.81
CA PHE A 154 -20.62 -1.40 7.42
C PHE A 154 -20.43 -2.51 6.40
#